data_AF-A0A7C3USY6-F1
#
_entry.id   AF-A0A7C3USY6-F1
#
_cell.length_a   1.000
_cell.length_b   1.000
_cell.length_c   1.000
_cell.angle_alpha   90.00
_cell.angle_beta   90.00
_cell.angle_gamma   90.00
#
_symmetry.space_group_name_H-M   'P 1'
#
loop_
_entity.id
_entity.type
_entity.pdbx_description
1 polymer ?
#
loop_
_entity_poly.entity_id
_entity_poly.type
_entity_poly.pdbx_seq_one_letter_code
_entity_poly.pdbx_strand_id
1 'polypeptide(L)'
;LSNLEQLDALIRETIAAKTEPWGIRAQSVEIRDVSIPADLQEAMSRGAQAEREKEARIIYGQAEAEAAEKFVEAARTYLNEPVALQLRAMSIMYEAVKSERNTIIVVPNQMADSLGQSSMMAAMSAGMTAAEGGKGPADAP
;
A
#
# COMPACT_ATOMS: atom_id res chain seq x y z
N LEU A 1 -29.16 11.34 -0.36
CA LEU A 1 -29.96 12.38 0.32
C LEU A 1 -30.44 13.42 -0.67
N SER A 2 -29.56 14.03 -1.47
CA SER A 2 -29.93 14.99 -2.54
C SER A 2 -31.01 14.49 -3.51
N ASN A 3 -30.97 13.21 -3.89
CA ASN A 3 -31.93 12.65 -4.86
C ASN A 3 -33.35 12.49 -4.28
N LEU A 4 -33.50 12.30 -2.96
CA LEU A 4 -34.81 12.19 -2.30
C LEU A 4 -35.46 13.56 -2.15
N GLU A 5 -34.69 14.58 -1.76
CA GLU A 5 -35.17 15.96 -1.65
C GLU A 5 -35.66 16.51 -2.99
N GLN A 6 -34.95 16.18 -4.08
CA GLN A 6 -35.36 16.52 -5.45
C GLN A 6 -36.65 15.82 -5.86
N LEU A 7 -36.80 14.54 -5.50
CA LEU A 7 -37.99 13.76 -5.79
C LEU A 7 -39.21 14.28 -5.01
N ASP A 8 -39.04 14.60 -3.73
CA ASP A 8 -40.10 15.17 -2.89
C ASP A 8 -40.60 16.52 -3.42
N ALA A 9 -39.69 17.36 -3.94
CA ALA A 9 -40.05 18.61 -4.57
C ALA A 9 -40.90 18.40 -5.84
N LEU A 10 -40.48 17.48 -6.72
CA LEU A 10 -41.21 17.12 -7.94
C LEU A 10 -42.60 16.55 -7.65
N ILE A 11 -42.71 15.67 -6.65
CA ILE A 11 -44.00 15.08 -6.27
C ILE A 11 -44.91 16.17 -5.68
N ARG A 12 -44.38 17.06 -4.84
CA ARG A 12 -45.14 18.17 -4.26
C ARG A 12 -45.73 19.10 -5.33
N GLU A 13 -44.92 19.46 -6.33
CA GLU A 13 -45.35 20.29 -7.45
C GLU A 13 -46.47 19.60 -8.25
N THR A 14 -46.28 18.32 -8.57
CA THR A 14 -47.26 17.52 -9.32
C THR A 14 -48.58 17.39 -8.57
N ILE A 15 -48.54 17.17 -7.26
CA ILE A 15 -49.74 17.06 -6.42
C ILE A 15 -50.43 18.42 -6.30
N ALA A 16 -49.68 19.50 -6.06
CA ALA A 16 -50.24 20.86 -5.94
C ALA A 16 -51.01 21.26 -7.20
N ALA A 17 -50.45 20.99 -8.38
CA ALA A 17 -51.10 21.26 -9.66
C ALA A 17 -52.42 20.47 -9.84
N LYS A 18 -52.51 19.25 -9.29
CA LYS A 18 -53.74 18.44 -9.37
C LYS A 18 -54.79 18.80 -8.32
N THR A 19 -54.39 19.36 -7.18
CA THR A 19 -55.32 19.69 -6.06
C THR A 19 -55.82 21.13 -6.08
N GLU A 20 -55.23 22.01 -6.89
CA GLU A 20 -55.64 23.42 -7.05
C GLU A 20 -57.13 23.59 -7.44
N PRO A 21 -57.71 22.79 -8.37
CA PRO A 21 -59.13 22.91 -8.72
C PRO A 21 -60.09 22.53 -7.57
N TRP A 22 -59.61 21.79 -6.58
CA TRP A 22 -60.40 21.38 -5.41
C TRP A 22 -60.23 22.33 -4.22
N GLY A 23 -59.40 23.37 -4.35
CA GLY A 23 -59.14 24.34 -3.28
C GLY A 23 -58.31 23.79 -2.11
N ILE A 24 -57.62 22.66 -2.30
CA ILE A 24 -56.83 21.98 -1.27
C ILE A 24 -55.34 22.28 -1.48
N ARG A 25 -54.65 22.74 -0.43
CA ARG A 25 -53.21 23.02 -0.43
C ARG A 25 -52.47 21.95 0.38
N ALA A 26 -51.64 21.14 -0.29
CA ALA A 26 -50.76 20.18 0.37
C ALA A 26 -49.58 20.90 1.06
N GLN A 27 -49.37 20.67 2.37
CA GLN A 27 -48.31 21.31 3.14
C GLN A 27 -47.00 20.51 3.15
N SER A 28 -47.07 19.17 3.24
CA SER A 28 -45.93 18.28 3.11
C SER A 28 -46.32 17.02 2.34
N VAL A 29 -45.34 16.46 1.63
CA VAL A 29 -45.44 15.17 0.97
C VAL A 29 -44.20 14.39 1.36
N GLU A 30 -44.39 13.16 1.80
CA GLU A 30 -43.33 12.28 2.27
C GLU A 30 -43.57 10.88 1.69
N ILE A 31 -42.52 10.26 1.18
CA ILE A 31 -42.57 8.90 0.67
C ILE A 31 -42.51 7.95 1.85
N ARG A 32 -43.58 7.16 2.06
CA ARG A 32 -43.67 6.24 3.20
C ARG A 32 -42.94 4.92 2.99
N ASP A 33 -43.17 4.26 1.87
CA ASP A 33 -42.60 2.93 1.64
C ASP A 33 -42.36 2.70 0.15
N VAL A 34 -41.19 2.14 -0.18
CA VAL A 34 -40.78 1.79 -1.55
C VAL A 34 -40.42 0.32 -1.57
N SER A 35 -41.28 -0.48 -2.20
CA SER A 35 -41.03 -1.89 -2.44
C SER A 35 -40.22 -2.07 -3.72
N ILE A 36 -38.97 -2.52 -3.58
CA ILE A 36 -38.14 -2.92 -4.70
C ILE A 36 -38.27 -4.44 -4.87
N PRO A 37 -38.64 -4.94 -6.07
CA PRO A 37 -38.74 -6.37 -6.31
C PRO A 37 -37.37 -7.05 -6.16
N ALA A 38 -37.35 -8.28 -5.65
CA ALA A 38 -36.13 -9.02 -5.29
C ALA A 38 -35.12 -9.12 -6.45
N ASP A 39 -35.60 -9.38 -7.67
CA ASP A 39 -34.77 -9.49 -8.87
C ASP A 39 -34.00 -8.18 -9.18
N LEU A 40 -34.67 -7.03 -9.01
CA LEU A 40 -34.05 -5.73 -9.21
C LEU A 40 -33.07 -5.41 -8.09
N GLN A 41 -33.39 -5.78 -6.85
CA GLN A 41 -32.51 -5.57 -5.71
C GLN A 41 -31.18 -6.31 -5.87
N GLU A 42 -31.22 -7.55 -6.37
CA GLU A 42 -30.02 -8.32 -6.66
C GLU A 42 -29.20 -7.71 -7.81
N ALA A 43 -29.85 -7.32 -8.91
CA ALA A 43 -29.20 -6.67 -10.04
C ALA A 43 -28.56 -5.33 -9.65
N MET A 44 -29.26 -4.51 -8.87
CA MET A 44 -28.75 -3.23 -8.36
C MET A 44 -27.59 -3.43 -7.39
N SER A 45 -27.67 -4.41 -6.49
CA SER A 45 -26.59 -4.74 -5.55
C SER A 45 -25.32 -5.13 -6.32
N ARG A 46 -25.46 -6.01 -7.32
CA ARG A 46 -24.35 -6.46 -8.17
C ARG A 46 -23.74 -5.31 -8.97
N GLY A 47 -24.57 -4.46 -9.57
CA GLY A 47 -24.11 -3.28 -10.30
C GLY A 47 -23.40 -2.27 -9.40
N ALA A 48 -23.95 -1.99 -8.22
CA ALA A 48 -23.35 -1.08 -7.25
C ALA A 48 -22.01 -1.60 -6.74
N GLN A 49 -21.88 -2.91 -6.51
CA GLN A 49 -20.63 -3.52 -6.10
C GLN A 49 -19.57 -3.46 -7.20
N ALA A 50 -19.95 -3.73 -8.45
CA ALA A 50 -19.04 -3.61 -9.59
C ALA A 50 -18.53 -2.17 -9.78
N GLU A 51 -19.40 -1.16 -9.67
CA GLU A 51 -18.99 0.24 -9.78
C GLU A 51 -18.06 0.64 -8.63
N ARG A 52 -18.37 0.22 -7.38
CA ARG A 52 -17.49 0.45 -6.23
C ARG A 52 -16.13 -0.21 -6.39
N GLU A 53 -16.08 -1.44 -6.89
CA GLU A 53 -14.81 -2.14 -7.11
C GLU A 53 -13.97 -1.44 -8.20
N LYS A 54 -14.62 -1.00 -9.27
CA LYS A 54 -13.99 -0.21 -10.34
C LYS A 54 -13.44 1.11 -9.80
N GLU A 55 -14.24 1.87 -9.06
CA GLU A 55 -13.81 3.13 -8.44
C GLU A 55 -12.65 2.90 -7.47
N ALA A 56 -12.74 1.87 -6.62
CA ALA A 56 -11.67 1.51 -5.71
C ALA A 56 -10.36 1.19 -6.45
N ARG A 57 -10.42 0.48 -7.59
CA ARG A 57 -9.25 0.17 -8.41
C ARG A 57 -8.65 1.42 -9.05
N ILE A 58 -9.48 2.35 -9.52
CA ILE A 58 -9.00 3.63 -10.07
C ILE A 58 -8.31 4.45 -8.98
N ILE A 59 -8.93 4.58 -7.81
CA ILE A 59 -8.37 5.31 -6.67
C ILE A 59 -7.04 4.69 -6.25
N TYR A 60 -6.98 3.36 -6.16
CA TYR A 60 -5.75 2.64 -5.81
C TYR A 60 -4.63 2.90 -6.82
N GLY A 61 -4.92 2.75 -8.12
CA GLY A 61 -3.92 3.00 -9.17
C GLY A 61 -3.43 4.46 -9.17
N GLN A 62 -4.31 5.41 -8.88
CA GLN A 62 -3.93 6.81 -8.78
C GLN A 62 -3.08 7.11 -7.54
N ALA A 63 -3.44 6.51 -6.40
CA ALA A 63 -2.63 6.59 -5.18
C ALA A 63 -1.23 5.97 -5.37
N GLU A 64 -1.14 4.87 -6.12
CA GLU A 64 0.14 4.23 -6.46
C GLU A 64 1.01 5.11 -7.37
N ALA A 65 0.40 5.75 -8.38
CA ALA A 65 1.10 6.69 -9.25
C ALA A 65 1.64 7.91 -8.46
N GLU A 66 0.83 8.49 -7.59
CA GLU A 66 1.23 9.61 -6.73
C GLU A 66 2.35 9.20 -5.76
N ALA A 67 2.23 8.01 -5.15
CA ALA A 67 3.27 7.47 -4.28
C ALA A 67 4.59 7.26 -5.04
N ALA A 68 4.55 6.71 -6.26
CA ALA A 68 5.72 6.51 -7.10
C ALA A 68 6.42 7.84 -7.43
N GLU A 69 5.65 8.88 -7.77
CA GLU A 69 6.19 10.22 -8.03
C GLU A 69 6.91 10.79 -6.79
N LYS A 70 6.28 10.65 -5.61
CA LYS A 70 6.88 11.07 -4.34
C LYS A 70 8.14 10.30 -3.99
N PHE A 71 8.21 9.00 -4.30
CA PHE A 71 9.44 8.24 -4.11
C PHE A 71 10.57 8.71 -5.02
N VAL A 72 10.28 9.09 -6.26
CA VAL A 72 11.29 9.66 -7.17
C VAL A 72 11.80 11.00 -6.64
N GLU A 73 10.92 11.86 -6.12
CA GLU A 73 11.28 13.12 -5.48
C GLU A 73 12.18 12.90 -4.25
N ALA A 74 11.82 11.95 -3.39
CA ALA A 74 12.62 11.56 -2.23
C ALA A 74 13.99 11.00 -2.64
N ALA A 75 14.04 10.12 -3.65
CA ALA A 75 15.29 9.56 -4.16
C ALA A 75 16.23 10.64 -4.70
N ARG A 76 15.71 11.63 -5.44
CA ARG A 76 16.50 12.79 -5.89
C ARG A 76 17.07 13.58 -4.72
N THR A 77 16.29 13.74 -3.66
CA THR A 77 16.73 14.43 -2.44
C THR A 77 17.87 13.67 -1.76
N TYR A 78 17.76 12.35 -1.65
CA TYR A 78 18.81 11.50 -1.09
C TYR A 78 20.12 11.50 -1.91
N LEU A 79 20.04 11.68 -3.23
CA LEU A 79 21.24 11.83 -4.06
C LEU A 79 22.00 13.13 -3.77
N ASN A 80 21.27 14.22 -3.50
CA ASN A 80 21.88 15.51 -3.21
C ASN A 80 22.41 15.60 -1.77
N GLU A 81 21.75 14.93 -0.82
CA GLU A 81 22.08 14.98 0.60
C GLU A 81 22.35 13.56 1.16
N PRO A 82 23.59 13.04 1.06
CA PRO A 82 23.92 11.68 1.48
C PRO A 82 23.71 11.43 2.99
N VAL A 83 23.80 12.48 3.81
CA VAL A 83 23.53 12.41 5.26
C VAL A 83 22.05 12.07 5.53
N ALA A 84 21.12 12.54 4.69
CA ALA A 84 19.70 12.27 4.85
C ALA A 84 19.36 10.78 4.65
N LEU A 85 20.04 10.12 3.69
CA LEU A 85 19.88 8.68 3.46
C LEU A 85 20.39 7.86 4.66
N GLN A 86 21.50 8.27 5.27
CA GLN A 86 22.04 7.61 6.46
C GLN A 86 21.08 7.73 7.65
N LEU A 87 20.51 8.91 7.90
CA LEU A 87 19.49 9.09 8.95
C LEU A 87 18.24 8.25 8.69
N ARG A 88 17.80 8.14 7.43
CA ARG A 88 16.70 7.26 7.03
C ARG A 88 17.01 5.79 7.33
N ALA A 89 18.23 5.33 7.02
CA ALA A 89 18.66 3.97 7.33
C ALA A 89 18.66 3.70 8.85
N MET A 90 19.14 4.64 9.66
CA MET A 90 19.09 4.54 11.13
C MET A 90 17.67 4.52 11.68
N SER A 91 16.76 5.34 11.12
CA SER A 91 15.34 5.35 11.50
C SER A 91 14.66 4.01 11.21
N ILE A 92 14.93 3.42 10.04
CA ILE A 92 14.39 2.10 9.67
C ILE A 92 14.90 1.03 10.64
N MET A 93 16.19 1.05 10.98
CA MET A 93 16.74 0.13 11.98
C MET A 93 16.13 0.33 13.37
N TYR A 94 15.91 1.57 13.78
CA TYR A 94 15.23 1.86 15.04
C TYR A 94 13.78 1.37 15.05
N GLU A 95 13.02 1.59 13.98
CA GLU A 95 11.65 1.08 13.82
C GLU A 95 11.60 -0.46 13.79
N ALA A 96 12.54 -1.10 13.10
CA ALA A 96 12.67 -2.55 13.05
C ALA A 96 12.99 -3.15 14.44
N VAL A 97 13.87 -2.50 15.22
CA VAL A 97 14.21 -2.94 16.58
C VAL A 97 13.08 -2.65 17.58
N LYS A 98 12.32 -1.57 17.38
CA LYS A 98 11.16 -1.21 18.21
C LYS A 98 9.95 -2.12 17.96
N SER A 99 9.86 -2.74 16.79
CA SER A 99 8.79 -3.67 16.45
C SER A 99 9.06 -5.01 17.14
N GLU A 100 8.34 -5.29 18.24
CA GLU A 100 8.53 -6.42 19.18
C GLU A 100 8.41 -7.86 18.59
N ARG A 101 8.55 -8.06 17.28
CA ARG A 101 8.50 -9.38 16.64
C ARG A 101 9.60 -9.57 15.61
N ASN A 102 10.56 -10.41 15.98
CA ASN A 102 11.59 -11.06 15.15
C ASN A 102 12.64 -10.14 14.53
N THR A 103 13.89 -10.29 14.98
CA THR A 103 15.09 -9.71 14.37
C THR A 103 15.23 -10.19 12.92
N ILE A 104 14.74 -9.41 11.96
CA ILE A 104 15.09 -9.60 10.54
C ILE A 104 16.43 -8.92 10.33
N ILE A 105 17.51 -9.72 10.28
CA ILE A 105 18.85 -9.23 9.98
C ILE A 105 18.90 -8.92 8.48
N VAL A 106 18.73 -7.64 8.14
CA VAL A 106 18.93 -7.14 6.77
C VAL A 106 20.41 -6.86 6.59
N VAL A 107 21.13 -7.74 5.91
CA VAL A 107 22.54 -7.52 5.54
C VAL A 107 22.59 -6.80 4.19
N PRO A 108 23.16 -5.58 4.11
CA PRO A 108 23.39 -4.91 2.84
C PRO A 108 24.31 -5.77 1.95
N ASN A 109 23.99 -5.91 0.66
CA ASN A 109 24.76 -6.75 -0.26
C ASN A 109 26.27 -6.44 -0.26
N GLN A 110 26.64 -5.18 -0.01
CA GLN A 110 28.04 -4.72 0.07
C GLN A 110 28.83 -5.36 1.22
N MET A 111 28.18 -5.76 2.32
CA MET A 111 28.81 -6.50 3.42
C MET A 111 28.77 -8.02 3.19
N ALA A 112 27.78 -8.52 2.45
CA ALA A 112 27.71 -9.93 2.08
C ALA A 112 28.86 -10.30 1.12
N ASP A 113 29.19 -9.41 0.18
CA ASP A 113 30.30 -9.58 -0.76
C ASP A 113 31.66 -9.64 -0.02
N SER A 114 31.86 -8.79 1.00
CA SER A 114 33.10 -8.79 1.79
C SER A 114 33.23 -10.00 2.71
N LEU A 115 32.11 -10.52 3.24
CA LEU A 115 32.07 -11.76 4.03
C LEU A 115 32.27 -13.02 3.18
N GLY A 116 31.74 -13.03 1.95
CA GLY A 116 32.01 -14.07 0.95
C GLY A 116 33.48 -14.09 0.55
N GLN A 117 34.08 -12.92 0.38
CA GLN A 117 35.49 -12.79 0.08
C GLN A 117 36.37 -13.15 1.28
N SER A 118 36.01 -12.78 2.52
CA SER A 118 36.78 -13.13 3.71
C SER A 118 36.69 -14.62 4.07
N SER A 119 35.55 -15.27 3.82
CA SER A 119 35.40 -16.72 4.01
C SER A 119 36.18 -17.50 2.94
N MET A 120 36.22 -17.01 1.69
CA MET A 120 37.11 -17.55 0.65
C MET A 120 38.59 -17.30 0.97
N MET A 121 38.95 -16.12 1.50
CA MET A 121 40.33 -15.82 1.91
C MET A 121 40.75 -16.68 3.12
N ALA A 122 39.82 -16.97 4.05
CA ALA A 122 40.05 -17.88 5.17
C ALA A 122 40.17 -19.34 4.73
N ALA A 123 39.39 -19.77 3.73
CA ALA A 123 39.52 -21.10 3.13
C ALA A 123 40.83 -21.25 2.33
N MET A 124 41.25 -20.19 1.62
CA MET A 124 42.52 -20.15 0.91
C MET A 124 43.72 -20.08 1.86
N SER A 125 43.63 -19.34 2.98
CA SER A 125 44.70 -19.30 3.98
C SER A 125 44.80 -20.60 4.77
N ALA A 126 43.69 -21.28 5.07
CA ALA A 126 43.70 -22.62 5.65
C ALA A 126 44.24 -23.69 4.68
N GLY A 127 43.97 -23.55 3.37
CA GLY A 127 44.53 -24.41 2.33
C GLY A 127 46.03 -24.18 2.09
N MET A 128 46.51 -22.94 2.26
CA MET A 128 47.93 -22.61 2.10
C MET A 128 48.77 -23.02 3.32
N THR A 129 48.24 -22.93 4.54
CA THR A 129 48.96 -23.34 5.77
C THR A 129 49.10 -24.86 5.92
N ALA A 130 48.24 -25.65 5.26
CA ALA A 130 48.38 -27.10 5.21
C ALA A 130 49.48 -27.59 4.24
N ALA A 131 49.93 -26.74 3.30
CA ALA A 131 50.95 -27.09 2.31
C ALA A 131 52.39 -26.78 2.75
N GLU A 132 52.60 -26.03 3.83
CA GLU A 132 53.94 -25.58 4.28
C GLU A 132 54.53 -26.35 5.49
N GLY A 133 53.84 -27.38 6.01
CA GLY A 133 54.27 -28.11 7.23
C GLY A 133 55.16 -29.35 7.03
N GLY A 134 55.65 -29.62 5.82
CA GLY A 134 56.12 -30.96 5.45
C GLY A 134 57.55 -31.11 4.91
N LYS A 135 58.58 -30.46 5.48
CA LYS A 135 59.97 -30.94 5.28
C LYS A 135 60.99 -30.39 6.28
N GLY A 136 61.62 -31.29 7.03
CA GLY A 136 62.94 -31.07 7.63
C GLY A 136 63.31 -32.15 8.66
N PRO A 137 64.60 -32.47 8.87
CA PRO A 137 65.71 -32.61 7.92
C PRO A 137 66.24 -34.07 7.87
N ALA A 138 66.94 -34.41 6.79
CA ALA A 138 67.71 -35.65 6.68
C ALA A 138 69.11 -35.47 7.28
N ASP A 139 69.63 -36.56 7.85
CA ASP A 139 71.02 -36.91 8.16
C ASP A 139 71.73 -36.21 9.33
N ALA A 140 72.10 -37.04 10.32
CA ALA A 140 73.41 -37.01 10.98
C ALA A 140 73.75 -38.45 11.45
N PRO A 141 75.04 -38.83 11.48
CA PRO A 141 75.53 -40.19 11.25
C PRO A 141 75.30 -41.20 12.38
#